data_AF-A0AAJ3FGR9-F1
#
_entry.id   AF-A0AAJ3FGR9-F1
#
_cell.length_a   1.000
_cell.length_b   1.000
_cell.length_c   1.000
_cell.angle_alpha   90.00
_cell.angle_beta   90.00
_cell.angle_gamma   90.00
#
_symmetry.space_group_name_H-M   'P 1'
#
loop_
_entity.id
_entity.type
_entity.pdbx_description
1 polymer ?
#
loop_
_entity_poly.entity_id
_entity_poly.type
_entity_poly.pdbx_seq_one_letter_code
_entity_poly.pdbx_strand_id
1 'polypeptide(L)'
;MTLDDVKELLREKVRTNSEEDFEVLFDVVKSLYFQEGRFIPISVKSLSLISSNITQRQVAEYLYAIFVKNTDLKDRFGDMAEAEDSNALEKCLYESFEDSQVEVKENASKGRCYIPYIRDVFIKDFGVLMSNPDEYKGNVQRLLAYYYMTYINQLAVKLNAFGNADRERMEKIFMTLNWEVGFSRVRPGYEYGWKKVLNSLGHMFSHAVVMQLLSKNIEEVHYDYLGLFERFNDTTEDNDVAQEVRDINDRYERWIDNVDFSGCKHSESVSTCATLNEVKRLFETIDYQFLNSFRTSHYNGYNKKYIEFVQKNFGKRRGTLGYTIGVTENDIIMFTKIILAENEGKLKLSLLFEKFEERGLIFDRESKRKITELFEKMNFLEKRSDSGDAQYVKSVL
;
A
#
# COMPACT_ATOMS: atom_id res chain seq x y z
N MET A 1 5.89 13.15 -20.60
CA MET A 1 6.56 13.38 -21.87
C MET A 1 5.97 12.50 -22.94
N THR A 2 5.60 13.10 -24.05
CA THR A 2 5.26 12.44 -25.31
C THR A 2 6.55 12.13 -26.10
N LEU A 3 6.44 11.34 -27.17
CA LEU A 3 7.55 11.09 -28.09
C LEU A 3 8.05 12.40 -28.74
N ASP A 4 7.12 13.31 -29.05
CA ASP A 4 7.43 14.60 -29.65
C ASP A 4 8.15 15.52 -28.66
N ASP A 5 7.75 15.52 -27.38
CA ASP A 5 8.45 16.27 -26.32
C ASP A 5 9.92 15.83 -26.24
N VAL A 6 10.16 14.51 -26.33
CA VAL A 6 11.52 13.93 -26.26
C VAL A 6 12.33 14.30 -27.49
N LYS A 7 11.71 14.32 -28.67
CA LYS A 7 12.35 14.74 -29.92
C LYS A 7 12.86 16.17 -29.84
N GLU A 8 12.02 17.10 -29.39
CA GLU A 8 12.40 18.50 -29.28
C GLU A 8 13.50 18.72 -28.22
N LEU A 9 13.40 18.08 -27.04
CA LEU A 9 14.45 18.16 -26.00
C LEU A 9 15.81 17.63 -26.48
N LEU A 10 15.81 16.49 -27.20
CA LEU A 10 17.02 15.94 -27.81
C LEU A 10 17.59 16.88 -28.87
N ARG A 11 16.73 17.52 -29.68
CA ARG A 11 17.16 18.45 -30.73
C ARG A 11 17.85 19.67 -30.15
N GLU A 12 17.39 20.18 -29.00
CA GLU A 12 18.01 21.31 -28.31
C GLU A 12 19.40 20.96 -27.75
N LYS A 13 19.61 19.73 -27.29
CA LYS A 13 20.87 19.28 -26.69
C LYS A 13 21.90 18.74 -27.68
N VAL A 14 21.46 18.00 -28.70
CA VAL A 14 22.35 17.24 -29.58
C VAL A 14 22.67 18.04 -30.84
N ARG A 15 23.96 18.27 -31.07
CA ARG A 15 24.44 18.87 -32.33
C ARG A 15 24.72 17.77 -33.35
N THR A 16 23.99 17.79 -34.46
CA THR A 16 24.24 16.95 -35.63
C THR A 16 24.78 17.79 -36.80
N ASN A 17 25.38 17.16 -37.80
CA ASN A 17 25.91 17.86 -38.97
C ASN A 17 24.79 18.27 -39.96
N SER A 18 23.65 17.59 -39.90
CA SER A 18 22.47 17.85 -40.73
C SER A 18 21.17 17.45 -39.99
N GLU A 19 20.02 17.90 -40.51
CA GLU A 19 18.71 17.46 -40.02
C GLU A 19 18.47 15.97 -40.30
N GLU A 20 18.96 15.45 -41.43
CA GLU A 20 18.87 14.02 -41.76
C GLU A 20 19.61 13.15 -40.72
N ASP A 21 20.80 13.58 -40.28
CA ASP A 21 21.55 12.88 -39.23
C ASP A 21 20.80 12.86 -37.89
N PHE A 22 20.09 13.95 -37.57
CA PHE A 22 19.26 14.02 -36.36
C PHE A 22 18.08 13.06 -36.43
N GLU A 23 17.38 13.02 -37.57
CA GLU A 23 16.26 12.10 -37.76
C GLU A 23 16.71 10.63 -37.65
N VAL A 24 17.88 10.27 -38.21
CA VAL A 24 18.45 8.93 -38.07
C VAL A 24 18.77 8.60 -36.60
N LEU A 25 19.39 9.52 -35.87
CA LEU A 25 19.65 9.35 -34.44
C LEU A 25 18.34 9.18 -33.66
N PHE A 26 17.33 10.00 -33.96
CA PHE A 26 16.05 9.94 -33.29
C PHE A 26 15.31 8.63 -33.59
N ASP A 27 15.41 8.09 -34.80
CA ASP A 27 14.86 6.77 -35.13
C ASP A 27 15.52 5.65 -34.32
N VAL A 28 16.83 5.74 -34.06
CA VAL A 28 17.53 4.80 -33.15
C VAL A 28 16.98 4.93 -31.72
N VAL A 29 16.88 6.15 -31.18
CA VAL A 29 16.29 6.39 -29.85
C VAL A 29 14.87 5.84 -29.77
N LYS A 30 14.04 6.12 -30.78
CA LYS A 30 12.67 5.64 -30.86
C LYS A 30 12.62 4.11 -30.86
N SER A 31 13.52 3.44 -31.58
CA SER A 31 13.55 1.97 -31.67
C SER A 31 13.99 1.29 -30.38
N LEU A 32 14.86 1.93 -29.59
CA LEU A 32 15.44 1.37 -28.38
C LEU A 32 14.64 1.70 -27.12
N TYR A 33 14.13 2.94 -27.02
CA TYR A 33 13.54 3.47 -25.80
C TYR A 33 12.03 3.67 -25.88
N PHE A 34 11.40 3.38 -27.04
CA PHE A 34 9.95 3.51 -27.17
C PHE A 34 9.30 2.25 -27.75
N GLN A 35 8.16 1.88 -27.18
CA GLN A 35 7.29 0.82 -27.70
C GLN A 35 5.85 1.34 -27.72
N GLU A 36 5.18 1.22 -28.87
CA GLU A 36 3.82 1.74 -29.08
C GLU A 36 3.67 3.23 -28.70
N GLY A 37 4.72 4.03 -28.94
CA GLY A 37 4.76 5.46 -28.61
C GLY A 37 4.94 5.76 -27.12
N ARG A 38 5.21 4.76 -26.28
CA ARG A 38 5.49 4.92 -24.85
C ARG A 38 6.94 4.66 -24.53
N PHE A 39 7.49 5.49 -23.67
CA PHE A 39 8.85 5.35 -23.18
C PHE A 39 8.99 4.07 -22.34
N ILE A 40 10.01 3.27 -22.64
CA ILE A 40 10.33 2.02 -21.94
C ILE A 40 11.40 2.33 -20.90
N PRO A 41 11.11 2.13 -19.61
CA PRO A 41 12.11 2.35 -18.58
C PRO A 41 13.10 1.18 -18.54
N ILE A 42 14.36 1.43 -18.91
CA ILE A 42 15.44 0.43 -18.91
C ILE A 42 16.48 0.64 -17.79
N SER A 43 16.56 1.86 -17.26
CA SER A 43 17.38 2.25 -16.11
C SER A 43 16.53 2.75 -14.94
N VAL A 44 17.10 2.82 -13.75
CA VAL A 44 16.52 3.45 -12.57
C VAL A 44 16.11 4.90 -12.86
N LYS A 45 16.98 5.68 -13.52
CA LYS A 45 16.67 7.06 -13.92
C LYS A 45 15.43 7.11 -14.81
N SER A 46 15.34 6.19 -15.77
CA SER A 46 14.22 6.15 -16.72
C SER A 46 12.87 5.77 -16.11
N LEU A 47 12.85 5.08 -14.96
CA LEU A 47 11.60 4.79 -14.22
C LEU A 47 10.90 6.07 -13.75
N SER A 48 11.65 7.14 -13.47
CA SER A 48 11.10 8.45 -13.08
C SER A 48 10.36 9.16 -14.22
N LEU A 49 10.57 8.72 -15.47
CA LEU A 49 10.05 9.35 -16.68
C LEU A 49 8.75 8.70 -17.18
N ILE A 50 8.27 7.66 -16.49
CA ILE A 50 7.04 6.96 -16.87
C ILE A 50 5.86 7.94 -16.82
N SER A 51 5.10 8.00 -17.91
CA SER A 51 3.90 8.82 -17.98
C SER A 51 2.83 8.31 -17.00
N SER A 52 2.22 9.24 -16.24
CA SER A 52 1.12 8.94 -15.33
C SER A 52 -0.12 9.79 -15.65
N ASN A 53 -1.31 9.21 -15.57
CA ASN A 53 -2.54 9.99 -15.55
C ASN A 53 -2.80 10.64 -14.16
N ILE A 54 -3.80 11.51 -14.07
CA ILE A 54 -4.12 12.26 -12.83
C ILE A 54 -4.41 11.31 -11.65
N THR A 55 -5.15 10.21 -11.87
CA THR A 55 -5.47 9.26 -10.80
C THR A 55 -4.24 8.52 -10.32
N GLN A 56 -3.35 8.11 -11.22
CA GLN A 56 -2.08 7.47 -10.86
C GLN A 56 -1.19 8.43 -10.07
N ARG A 57 -1.13 9.70 -10.48
CA ARG A 57 -0.37 10.73 -9.76
C ARG A 57 -0.89 10.94 -8.34
N GLN A 58 -2.21 11.01 -8.16
CA GLN A 58 -2.81 11.15 -6.81
C GLN A 58 -2.48 9.96 -5.90
N VAL A 59 -2.49 8.72 -6.43
CA VAL A 59 -2.07 7.54 -5.67
C VAL A 59 -0.58 7.61 -5.34
N ALA A 60 0.26 8.03 -6.28
CA ALA A 60 1.69 8.19 -6.07
C ALA A 60 2.00 9.27 -5.01
N GLU A 61 1.33 10.42 -5.07
CA GLU A 61 1.43 11.50 -4.07
C GLU A 61 1.03 11.01 -2.67
N TYR A 62 -0.04 10.21 -2.59
CA TYR A 62 -0.49 9.61 -1.34
C TYR A 62 0.54 8.62 -0.77
N LEU A 63 1.07 7.71 -1.61
CA LEU A 63 2.12 6.76 -1.20
C LEU A 63 3.40 7.48 -0.80
N TYR A 64 3.81 8.51 -1.54
CA TYR A 64 4.96 9.35 -1.20
C TYR A 64 4.79 9.99 0.17
N ALA A 65 3.61 10.58 0.44
CA ALA A 65 3.29 11.19 1.72
C ALA A 65 3.37 10.19 2.90
N ILE A 66 2.96 8.95 2.69
CA ILE A 66 2.94 7.92 3.73
C ILE A 66 4.32 7.30 3.95
N PHE A 67 5.04 6.99 2.87
CA PHE A 67 6.17 6.09 2.91
C PHE A 67 7.54 6.75 2.68
N VAL A 68 7.58 7.86 1.96
CA VAL A 68 8.85 8.46 1.48
C VAL A 68 9.12 9.82 2.11
N LYS A 69 8.07 10.60 2.37
CA LYS A 69 8.24 11.91 3.00
C LYS A 69 8.90 11.78 4.38
N ASN A 70 9.91 12.61 4.63
CA ASN A 70 10.71 12.64 5.86
C ASN A 70 11.51 11.33 6.11
N THR A 71 11.92 10.63 5.04
CA THR A 71 12.84 9.50 5.10
C THR A 71 14.06 9.76 4.23
N ASP A 72 15.10 8.93 4.37
CA ASP A 72 16.33 8.98 3.55
C ASP A 72 16.16 8.33 2.17
N LEU A 73 14.98 7.77 1.85
CA LEU A 73 14.74 7.00 0.63
C LEU A 73 14.92 7.85 -0.65
N LYS A 74 14.67 9.15 -0.58
CA LYS A 74 14.90 10.07 -1.70
C LYS A 74 16.39 10.18 -2.03
N ASP A 75 17.22 10.36 -1.00
CA ASP A 75 18.67 10.49 -1.16
C ASP A 75 19.26 9.16 -1.65
N ARG A 76 18.83 8.04 -1.04
CA ARG A 76 19.22 6.69 -1.48
C ARG A 76 18.82 6.36 -2.90
N PHE A 77 17.68 6.86 -3.37
CA PHE A 77 17.28 6.73 -4.77
C PHE A 77 18.25 7.50 -5.68
N GLY A 78 18.61 8.72 -5.30
CA GLY A 78 19.60 9.55 -6.01
C GLY A 78 20.93 8.82 -6.14
N ASP A 79 21.47 8.33 -5.03
CA ASP A 79 22.75 7.59 -5.00
C ASP A 79 22.72 6.35 -5.91
N MET A 80 21.64 5.55 -5.84
CA MET A 80 21.47 4.38 -6.71
C MET A 80 21.37 4.76 -8.19
N ALA A 81 20.62 5.83 -8.50
CA ALA A 81 20.41 6.29 -9.87
C ALA A 81 21.70 6.87 -10.49
N GLU A 82 22.56 7.51 -9.69
CA GLU A 82 23.87 8.00 -10.12
C GLU A 82 24.89 6.89 -10.29
N ALA A 83 24.84 5.86 -9.43
CA ALA A 83 25.76 4.73 -9.48
C ALA A 83 25.46 3.72 -10.60
N GLU A 84 24.25 3.73 -11.18
CA GLU A 84 23.89 2.83 -12.27
C GLU A 84 24.68 3.17 -13.55
N ASP A 85 25.38 2.17 -14.10
CA ASP A 85 26.12 2.33 -15.34
C ASP A 85 25.17 2.61 -16.49
N SER A 86 25.44 3.67 -17.24
CA SER A 86 24.61 4.13 -18.35
C SER A 86 25.48 4.37 -19.58
N ASN A 87 24.96 3.95 -20.73
CA ASN A 87 25.67 4.16 -21.99
C ASN A 87 25.60 5.65 -22.43
N ALA A 88 26.42 6.03 -23.41
CA ALA A 88 26.50 7.43 -23.86
C ALA A 88 25.16 7.98 -24.39
N LEU A 89 24.34 7.15 -25.03
CA LEU A 89 23.04 7.54 -25.56
C LEU A 89 22.04 7.79 -24.43
N GLU A 90 22.04 6.94 -23.39
CA GLU A 90 21.25 7.14 -22.17
C GLU A 90 21.62 8.41 -21.42
N LYS A 91 22.92 8.67 -21.24
CA LYS A 91 23.40 9.89 -20.58
C LYS A 91 22.91 11.12 -21.32
N CYS A 92 23.11 11.15 -22.64
CA CYS A 92 22.62 12.24 -23.49
C CYS A 92 21.10 12.44 -23.37
N LEU A 93 20.34 11.33 -23.36
CA LEU A 93 18.89 11.35 -23.22
C LEU A 93 18.45 11.91 -21.86
N TYR A 94 19.04 11.44 -20.75
CA TYR A 94 18.68 11.88 -19.40
C TYR A 94 19.10 13.32 -19.11
N GLU A 95 20.28 13.73 -19.57
CA GLU A 95 20.73 15.12 -19.51
C GLU A 95 19.77 16.05 -20.25
N SER A 96 19.14 15.59 -21.34
CA SER A 96 18.13 16.37 -22.08
C SER A 96 16.83 16.53 -21.29
N PHE A 97 16.59 15.68 -20.29
CA PHE A 97 15.38 15.72 -19.46
C PHE A 97 15.57 16.50 -18.15
N GLU A 98 16.76 16.44 -17.55
CA GLU A 98 17.09 17.16 -16.30
C GLU A 98 16.92 18.67 -16.46
N ASP A 99 17.28 19.24 -17.61
CA ASP A 99 17.10 20.67 -17.91
C ASP A 99 15.62 21.08 -18.06
N SER A 100 14.71 20.12 -18.27
CA SER A 100 13.26 20.34 -18.40
C SER A 100 12.49 20.17 -17.09
N GLN A 101 13.13 19.61 -16.05
CA GLN A 101 12.50 19.34 -14.76
C GLN A 101 12.35 20.66 -14.00
N VAL A 102 11.28 21.39 -14.31
CA VAL A 102 10.74 22.44 -13.44
C VAL A 102 10.67 21.85 -12.03
N GLU A 103 11.34 22.50 -11.06
CA GLU A 103 11.26 22.15 -9.64
C GLU A 103 9.82 21.75 -9.32
N VAL A 104 9.62 20.45 -9.08
CA VAL A 104 8.34 19.97 -8.58
C VAL A 104 8.22 20.62 -7.22
N LYS A 105 7.54 21.78 -7.15
CA LYS A 105 7.17 22.42 -5.90
C LYS A 105 6.63 21.31 -5.03
N GLU A 106 7.22 21.13 -3.85
CA GLU A 106 6.71 20.21 -2.84
C GLU A 106 5.26 20.60 -2.55
N ASN A 107 4.33 20.10 -3.35
CA ASN A 107 2.93 20.32 -3.15
C ASN A 107 2.64 19.66 -1.82
N ALA A 108 2.20 20.47 -0.86
CA ALA A 108 1.87 20.08 0.50
C ALA A 108 1.20 18.70 0.50
N SER A 109 1.97 17.67 0.84
CA SER A 109 1.59 16.28 0.57
C SER A 109 0.28 15.95 1.28
N LYS A 110 -0.76 15.61 0.53
CA LYS A 110 -2.08 15.25 1.07
C LYS A 110 -2.04 13.81 1.57
N GLY A 111 -1.48 13.57 2.74
CA GLY A 111 -1.46 12.25 3.36
C GLY A 111 -0.77 12.25 4.72
N ARG A 112 -1.35 11.53 5.67
CA ARG A 112 -0.78 11.26 7.00
C ARG A 112 -0.59 9.75 7.16
N CYS A 113 0.57 9.35 7.68
CA CYS A 113 0.82 7.97 8.06
C CYS A 113 0.12 7.69 9.40
N TYR A 114 -0.87 6.79 9.40
CA TYR A 114 -1.62 6.37 10.59
C TYR A 114 -1.10 5.05 11.17
N ILE A 115 -0.26 4.32 10.42
CA ILE A 115 0.32 3.04 10.84
C ILE A 115 1.84 3.08 10.64
N PRO A 116 2.59 3.73 11.54
CA PRO A 116 4.04 3.88 11.43
C PRO A 116 4.77 2.54 11.26
N TYR A 117 4.31 1.49 11.95
CA TYR A 117 4.88 0.14 11.82
C TYR A 117 5.00 -0.32 10.35
N ILE A 118 3.95 -0.14 9.53
CA ILE A 118 3.98 -0.57 8.12
C ILE A 118 4.97 0.28 7.32
N ARG A 119 5.08 1.58 7.64
CA ARG A 119 6.05 2.47 7.01
C ARG A 119 7.47 2.03 7.32
N ASP A 120 7.76 1.67 8.56
CA ASP A 120 9.11 1.29 8.96
C ASP A 120 9.54 -0.04 8.30
N VAL A 121 8.62 -1.01 8.21
CA VAL A 121 8.85 -2.24 7.45
C VAL A 121 9.04 -1.95 5.96
N PHE A 122 8.24 -1.04 5.37
CA PHE A 122 8.41 -0.61 3.98
C PHE A 122 9.79 0.02 3.74
N ILE A 123 10.23 0.97 4.58
CA ILE A 123 11.52 1.66 4.42
C ILE A 123 12.66 0.64 4.39
N LYS A 124 12.58 -0.36 5.27
CA LYS A 124 13.57 -1.43 5.34
C LYS A 124 13.60 -2.27 4.05
N ASP A 125 12.45 -2.79 3.64
CA ASP A 125 12.32 -3.63 2.43
C ASP A 125 12.71 -2.87 1.16
N PHE A 126 12.22 -1.63 1.03
CA PHE A 126 12.51 -0.76 -0.09
C PHE A 126 14.00 -0.41 -0.15
N GLY A 127 14.61 -0.19 1.02
CA GLY A 127 16.04 0.02 1.13
C GLY A 127 16.87 -1.18 0.70
N VAL A 128 16.46 -2.40 1.05
CA VAL A 128 17.12 -3.61 0.55
C VAL A 128 16.99 -3.68 -0.97
N LEU A 129 15.81 -3.38 -1.51
CA LEU A 129 15.59 -3.39 -2.95
C LEU A 129 16.47 -2.38 -3.69
N MET A 130 16.69 -1.21 -3.10
CA MET A 130 17.58 -0.16 -3.64
C MET A 130 19.07 -0.49 -3.58
N SER A 131 19.48 -1.58 -2.91
CA SER A 131 20.89 -1.97 -2.87
C SER A 131 21.39 -2.56 -4.21
N ASN A 132 20.49 -2.92 -5.11
CA ASN A 132 20.81 -3.47 -6.42
C ASN A 132 19.82 -2.92 -7.48
N PRO A 133 20.30 -2.16 -8.49
CA PRO A 133 19.45 -1.58 -9.54
C PRO A 133 18.57 -2.60 -10.28
N ASP A 134 19.07 -3.80 -10.56
CA ASP A 134 18.31 -4.82 -11.29
C ASP A 134 17.20 -5.42 -10.43
N GLU A 135 17.47 -5.67 -9.14
CA GLU A 135 16.42 -6.08 -8.20
C GLU A 135 15.38 -4.97 -8.02
N TYR A 136 15.79 -3.70 -7.94
CA TYR A 136 14.88 -2.56 -7.93
C TYR A 136 13.98 -2.52 -9.17
N LYS A 137 14.57 -2.48 -10.36
CA LYS A 137 13.82 -2.45 -11.63
C LYS A 137 12.86 -3.64 -11.74
N GLY A 138 13.30 -4.83 -11.36
CA GLY A 138 12.52 -6.06 -11.46
C GLY A 138 11.33 -6.15 -10.50
N ASN A 139 11.41 -5.51 -9.32
CA ASN A 139 10.44 -5.75 -8.24
C ASN A 139 9.71 -4.49 -7.73
N VAL A 140 10.20 -3.27 -8.00
CA VAL A 140 9.69 -2.03 -7.37
C VAL A 140 8.18 -1.86 -7.57
N GLN A 141 7.68 -2.10 -8.79
CA GLN A 141 6.26 -1.98 -9.08
C GLN A 141 5.43 -2.95 -8.25
N ARG A 142 5.91 -4.19 -8.11
CA ARG A 142 5.21 -5.24 -7.36
C ARG A 142 5.24 -4.96 -5.86
N LEU A 143 6.38 -4.52 -5.34
CA LEU A 143 6.57 -4.13 -3.94
C LEU A 143 5.66 -2.94 -3.57
N LEU A 144 5.63 -1.88 -4.39
CA LEU A 144 4.73 -0.73 -4.20
C LEU A 144 3.26 -1.15 -4.22
N ALA A 145 2.86 -2.00 -5.17
CA ALA A 145 1.49 -2.51 -5.23
C ALA A 145 1.13 -3.33 -3.98
N TYR A 146 2.07 -4.13 -3.47
CA TYR A 146 1.89 -4.90 -2.24
C TYR A 146 1.70 -3.99 -1.03
N TYR A 147 2.60 -3.03 -0.82
CA TYR A 147 2.52 -2.12 0.33
C TYR A 147 1.32 -1.17 0.26
N TYR A 148 0.90 -0.76 -0.93
CA TYR A 148 -0.36 -0.02 -1.10
C TYR A 148 -1.56 -0.87 -0.65
N MET A 149 -1.65 -2.13 -1.10
CA MET A 149 -2.71 -3.04 -0.66
C MET A 149 -2.64 -3.28 0.85
N THR A 150 -1.46 -3.61 1.37
CA THR A 150 -1.27 -3.95 2.79
C THR A 150 -1.64 -2.77 3.68
N TYR A 151 -1.19 -1.56 3.35
CA TYR A 151 -1.51 -0.37 4.13
C TYR A 151 -3.01 -0.08 4.16
N ILE A 152 -3.69 -0.08 3.00
CA ILE A 152 -5.13 0.22 2.95
C ILE A 152 -5.96 -0.89 3.63
N ASN A 153 -5.59 -2.16 3.46
CA ASN A 153 -6.26 -3.27 4.15
C ASN A 153 -6.12 -3.14 5.67
N GLN A 154 -4.92 -2.86 6.15
CA GLN A 154 -4.63 -2.68 7.58
C GLN A 154 -5.36 -1.45 8.13
N LEU A 155 -5.37 -0.34 7.39
CA LEU A 155 -6.11 0.87 7.76
C LEU A 155 -7.60 0.58 7.91
N ALA A 156 -8.23 -0.06 6.92
CA ALA A 156 -9.65 -0.38 6.99
C ALA A 156 -9.99 -1.24 8.21
N VAL A 157 -9.22 -2.29 8.47
CA VAL A 157 -9.46 -3.17 9.62
C VAL A 157 -9.21 -2.45 10.95
N LYS A 158 -8.18 -1.61 11.04
CA LYS A 158 -7.88 -0.85 12.27
C LYS A 158 -8.92 0.23 12.55
N LEU A 159 -9.41 0.93 11.53
CA LEU A 159 -10.49 1.91 11.70
C LEU A 159 -11.77 1.25 12.23
N ASN A 160 -12.10 0.06 11.72
CA ASN A 160 -13.20 -0.75 12.23
C ASN A 160 -13.02 -1.21 13.70
N ALA A 161 -11.79 -1.22 14.21
CA ALA A 161 -11.49 -1.55 15.60
C ALA A 161 -11.58 -0.32 16.55
N PHE A 162 -11.72 0.90 16.01
CA PHE A 162 -11.76 2.14 16.78
C PHE A 162 -10.58 2.25 17.76
N GLY A 163 -10.83 2.53 19.03
CA GLY A 163 -9.79 2.63 20.07
C GLY A 163 -9.16 1.29 20.46
N ASN A 164 -9.67 0.15 19.99
CA ASN A 164 -9.05 -1.16 20.21
C ASN A 164 -8.02 -1.52 19.13
N ALA A 165 -7.77 -0.61 18.19
CA ALA A 165 -6.74 -0.79 17.19
C ALA A 165 -5.34 -0.74 17.81
N ASP A 166 -4.41 -1.50 17.23
CA ASP A 166 -3.01 -1.53 17.63
C ASP A 166 -2.16 -0.95 16.48
N ARG A 167 -1.33 0.06 16.73
CA ARG A 167 -0.47 0.67 15.69
C ARG A 167 0.90 0.00 15.56
N GLU A 168 1.30 -0.80 16.54
CA GLU A 168 2.65 -1.33 16.69
C GLU A 168 2.84 -2.69 16.02
N ARG A 169 1.80 -3.25 15.40
CA ARG A 169 1.87 -4.50 14.63
C ARG A 169 0.84 -4.58 13.51
N MET A 170 1.11 -5.46 12.55
CA MET A 170 0.11 -5.83 11.56
C MET A 170 -1.00 -6.68 12.17
N GLU A 171 -2.23 -6.35 11.81
CA GLU A 171 -3.40 -7.16 12.11
C GLU A 171 -3.37 -8.45 11.28
N LYS A 172 -3.84 -9.56 11.86
CA LYS A 172 -3.83 -10.85 11.17
C LYS A 172 -4.85 -10.89 10.04
N ILE A 173 -4.34 -10.81 8.80
CA ILE A 173 -5.08 -10.96 7.55
C ILE A 173 -4.42 -12.10 6.77
N PHE A 174 -5.09 -13.24 6.70
CA PHE A 174 -4.54 -14.44 6.06
C PHE A 174 -4.52 -14.30 4.55
N MET A 175 -3.34 -14.57 3.97
CA MET A 175 -3.13 -14.67 2.54
C MET A 175 -3.17 -16.13 2.08
N THR A 176 -3.46 -16.30 0.79
CA THR A 176 -3.52 -17.59 0.09
C THR A 176 -2.45 -17.64 -0.98
N LEU A 177 -2.20 -18.83 -1.54
CA LEU A 177 -1.24 -19.02 -2.62
C LEU A 177 -1.95 -19.25 -3.94
N ASN A 178 -1.52 -18.56 -5.00
CA ASN A 178 -2.19 -18.63 -6.30
C ASN A 178 -2.16 -20.03 -6.93
N TRP A 179 -1.19 -20.86 -6.54
CA TRP A 179 -0.97 -22.24 -7.01
C TRP A 179 -1.48 -23.32 -6.06
N GLU A 180 -2.11 -22.96 -4.92
CA GLU A 180 -2.74 -23.97 -4.06
C GLU A 180 -4.07 -24.47 -4.68
N VAL A 181 -4.27 -25.79 -4.61
CA VAL A 181 -5.48 -26.48 -5.08
C VAL A 181 -6.33 -26.87 -3.88
N GLY A 182 -7.67 -26.85 -4.02
CA GLY A 182 -8.58 -27.35 -2.99
C GLY A 182 -8.82 -26.40 -1.82
N PHE A 183 -8.82 -25.08 -2.05
CA PHE A 183 -9.19 -24.11 -1.03
C PHE A 183 -10.65 -24.29 -0.56
N SER A 184 -10.88 -24.28 0.76
CA SER A 184 -12.16 -24.59 1.38
C SER A 184 -12.52 -23.57 2.48
N ARG A 185 -13.79 -23.57 2.92
CA ARG A 185 -14.31 -22.62 3.93
C ARG A 185 -13.69 -22.77 5.32
N VAL A 186 -13.12 -23.93 5.63
CA VAL A 186 -12.48 -24.19 6.93
C VAL A 186 -11.08 -23.58 7.04
N ARG A 187 -10.50 -23.12 5.92
CA ARG A 187 -9.19 -22.46 5.91
C ARG A 187 -9.33 -21.07 6.55
N PRO A 188 -8.43 -20.67 7.47
CA PRO A 188 -8.45 -19.34 8.06
C PRO A 188 -8.47 -18.19 7.03
N GLY A 189 -7.83 -18.38 5.87
CA GLY A 189 -7.84 -17.43 4.75
C GLY A 189 -9.22 -17.11 4.18
N TYR A 190 -10.26 -17.91 4.48
CA TYR A 190 -11.61 -17.65 4.00
C TYR A 190 -12.30 -16.55 4.82
N GLU A 191 -12.39 -16.72 6.14
CA GLU A 191 -13.03 -15.74 7.03
C GLU A 191 -12.09 -14.59 7.39
N TYR A 192 -10.84 -14.91 7.74
CA TYR A 192 -9.86 -13.94 8.27
C TYR A 192 -8.90 -13.42 7.20
N GLY A 193 -9.22 -13.59 5.91
CA GLY A 193 -8.49 -13.04 4.77
C GLY A 193 -9.25 -11.89 4.11
N TRP A 194 -9.46 -11.99 2.79
CA TRP A 194 -10.14 -10.94 2.02
C TRP A 194 -11.55 -10.62 2.52
N LYS A 195 -12.28 -11.59 3.06
CA LYS A 195 -13.64 -11.37 3.57
C LYS A 195 -13.66 -10.41 4.77
N LYS A 196 -12.79 -10.61 5.75
CA LYS A 196 -12.58 -9.67 6.88
C LYS A 196 -12.28 -8.25 6.40
N VAL A 197 -11.38 -8.14 5.42
CA VAL A 197 -11.00 -6.85 4.84
C VAL A 197 -12.18 -6.21 4.11
N LEU A 198 -12.90 -6.96 3.27
CA LEU A 198 -14.03 -6.45 2.50
C LEU A 198 -15.15 -5.93 3.40
N ASN A 199 -15.44 -6.63 4.50
CA ASN A 199 -16.38 -6.15 5.52
C ASN A 199 -15.93 -4.81 6.10
N SER A 200 -14.62 -4.63 6.34
CA SER A 200 -14.09 -3.38 6.89
C SER A 200 -14.04 -2.25 5.87
N LEU A 201 -13.69 -2.57 4.63
CA LEU A 201 -13.73 -1.62 3.52
C LEU A 201 -15.13 -1.06 3.32
N GLY A 202 -16.18 -1.89 3.52
CA GLY A 202 -17.58 -1.47 3.41
C GLY A 202 -17.85 -0.13 4.08
N HIS A 203 -17.32 0.08 5.29
CA HIS A 203 -17.58 1.25 6.13
C HIS A 203 -16.59 2.41 5.96
N MET A 204 -15.62 2.31 5.06
CA MET A 204 -14.57 3.33 4.89
C MET A 204 -15.13 4.71 4.53
N PHE A 205 -16.26 4.79 3.84
CA PHE A 205 -16.88 6.07 3.52
C PHE A 205 -17.41 6.75 4.79
N SER A 206 -18.08 6.01 5.67
CA SER A 206 -18.56 6.49 6.97
C SER A 206 -17.40 6.96 7.84
N HIS A 207 -16.30 6.19 7.90
CA HIS A 207 -15.08 6.60 8.60
C HIS A 207 -14.53 7.93 8.08
N ALA A 208 -14.44 8.08 6.74
CA ALA A 208 -13.95 9.30 6.13
C ALA A 208 -14.81 10.52 6.48
N VAL A 209 -16.14 10.38 6.47
CA VAL A 209 -17.06 11.47 6.84
C VAL A 209 -16.93 11.83 8.33
N VAL A 210 -16.92 10.84 9.22
CA VAL A 210 -16.75 11.07 10.67
C VAL A 210 -15.45 11.82 10.94
N MET A 211 -14.32 11.35 10.41
CA MET A 211 -13.03 12.01 10.63
C MET A 211 -12.98 13.40 10.01
N GLN A 212 -13.66 13.62 8.88
CA GLN A 212 -13.76 14.95 8.28
C GLN A 212 -14.53 15.91 9.19
N LEU A 213 -15.65 15.48 9.79
CA LEU A 213 -16.38 16.28 10.76
C LEU A 213 -15.51 16.62 11.97
N LEU A 214 -14.87 15.61 12.55
CA LEU A 214 -14.04 15.76 13.76
C LEU A 214 -12.74 16.54 13.51
N SER A 215 -12.27 16.60 12.26
CA SER A 215 -11.09 17.41 11.91
C SER A 215 -11.32 18.93 12.04
N LYS A 216 -12.57 19.37 12.19
CA LYS A 216 -12.93 20.75 12.47
C LYS A 216 -12.96 20.96 13.99
N ASN A 217 -11.79 20.92 14.60
CA ASN A 217 -11.59 21.15 16.03
C ASN A 217 -10.67 22.35 16.27
N ILE A 218 -10.68 22.84 17.51
CA ILE A 218 -9.91 24.02 17.95
C ILE A 218 -8.40 23.83 17.88
N GLU A 219 -7.93 22.58 17.85
CA GLU A 219 -6.50 22.25 17.77
C GLU A 219 -6.01 22.15 16.33
N GLU A 220 -6.92 22.21 15.34
CA GLU A 220 -6.64 22.01 13.92
C GLU A 220 -5.92 20.68 13.61
N VAL A 221 -6.11 19.67 14.47
CA VAL A 221 -5.47 18.36 14.34
C VAL A 221 -6.41 17.35 13.68
N HIS A 222 -5.90 16.60 12.71
CA HIS A 222 -6.58 15.44 12.14
C HIS A 222 -6.36 14.20 13.01
N TYR A 223 -7.23 14.00 14.01
CA TYR A 223 -7.25 12.80 14.83
C TYR A 223 -7.95 11.63 14.12
N ASP A 224 -7.40 10.44 14.25
CA ASP A 224 -8.11 9.17 14.06
C ASP A 224 -8.69 8.69 15.41
N TYR A 225 -9.37 7.54 15.43
CA TYR A 225 -10.04 7.06 16.64
C TYR A 225 -9.08 6.76 17.80
N LEU A 226 -7.91 6.19 17.51
CA LEU A 226 -6.92 5.93 18.54
C LEU A 226 -6.29 7.23 19.04
N GLY A 227 -6.05 8.22 18.17
CA GLY A 227 -5.58 9.54 18.58
C GLY A 227 -6.59 10.27 19.47
N LEU A 228 -7.89 10.14 19.20
CA LEU A 228 -8.93 10.67 20.08
C LEU A 228 -8.91 9.97 21.45
N PHE A 229 -8.77 8.65 21.46
CA PHE A 229 -8.63 7.88 22.70
C PHE A 229 -7.39 8.33 23.50
N GLU A 230 -6.22 8.39 22.87
CA GLU A 230 -4.96 8.84 23.48
C GLU A 230 -5.06 10.28 24.01
N ARG A 231 -5.82 11.14 23.34
CA ARG A 231 -5.97 12.57 23.70
C ARG A 231 -6.95 12.80 24.84
N PHE A 232 -8.03 12.03 24.93
CA PHE A 232 -9.15 12.32 25.83
C PHE A 232 -9.38 11.27 26.92
N ASN A 233 -8.93 10.03 26.75
CA ASN A 233 -9.11 9.02 27.80
C ASN A 233 -8.42 9.48 29.10
N ASP A 234 -9.15 9.39 30.22
CA ASP A 234 -8.71 9.81 31.55
C ASP A 234 -8.32 11.30 31.68
N THR A 235 -8.78 12.17 30.77
CA THR A 235 -8.60 13.63 30.89
C THR A 235 -9.84 14.31 31.46
N THR A 236 -9.67 15.52 31.99
CA THR A 236 -10.79 16.33 32.50
C THR A 236 -11.74 16.80 31.39
N GLU A 237 -11.28 16.81 30.14
CA GLU A 237 -12.02 17.30 28.97
C GLU A 237 -12.92 16.22 28.34
N ASP A 238 -12.75 14.94 28.70
CA ASP A 238 -13.41 13.81 28.03
C ASP A 238 -14.94 13.95 28.01
N ASN A 239 -15.56 14.32 29.12
CA ASN A 239 -17.02 14.42 29.19
C ASN A 239 -17.56 15.63 28.42
N ASP A 240 -16.81 16.73 28.39
CA ASP A 240 -17.20 17.95 27.68
C ASP A 240 -17.14 17.71 26.18
N VAL A 241 -16.04 17.11 25.69
CA VAL A 241 -15.90 16.77 24.26
C VAL A 241 -16.89 15.68 23.85
N ALA A 242 -17.17 14.70 24.72
CA ALA A 242 -18.23 13.73 24.47
C ALA A 242 -19.60 14.41 24.28
N GLN A 243 -19.90 15.45 25.06
CA GLN A 243 -21.12 16.22 24.88
C GLN A 243 -21.15 16.98 23.56
N GLU A 244 -20.03 17.59 23.14
CA GLU A 244 -19.95 18.24 21.83
C GLU A 244 -20.17 17.25 20.67
N VAL A 245 -19.62 16.04 20.78
CA VAL A 245 -19.85 14.98 19.77
C VAL A 245 -21.31 14.53 19.76
N ARG A 246 -21.97 14.44 20.91
CA ARG A 246 -23.43 14.20 20.99
C ARG A 246 -24.21 15.31 20.28
N ASP A 247 -23.88 16.57 20.54
CA ASP A 247 -24.53 17.71 19.91
C ASP A 247 -24.35 17.70 18.38
N ILE A 248 -23.18 17.26 17.88
CA ILE A 248 -22.93 17.05 16.45
C ILE A 248 -23.86 15.96 15.91
N ASN A 249 -23.98 14.83 16.61
CA ASN A 249 -24.84 13.73 16.20
C ASN A 249 -26.32 14.16 16.15
N ASP A 250 -26.80 14.84 17.18
CA ASP A 250 -28.18 15.36 17.25
C ASP A 250 -28.48 16.37 16.14
N ARG A 251 -27.50 17.18 15.74
CA ARG A 251 -27.64 18.09 14.59
C ARG A 251 -27.65 17.32 13.28
N TYR A 252 -26.79 16.32 13.15
CA TYR A 252 -26.69 15.49 11.96
C TYR A 252 -28.03 14.79 11.68
N GLU A 253 -28.62 14.13 12.68
CA GLU A 253 -29.93 13.47 12.54
C GLU A 253 -31.04 14.45 12.14
N ARG A 254 -31.05 15.66 12.72
CA ARG A 254 -32.04 16.69 12.37
C ARG A 254 -31.89 17.26 10.96
N TRP A 255 -30.68 17.29 10.42
CA TRP A 255 -30.42 17.83 9.07
C TRP A 255 -30.74 16.84 7.96
N ILE A 256 -30.79 15.55 8.27
CA ILE A 256 -31.13 14.50 7.32
C ILE A 256 -32.62 14.18 7.46
N ASP A 257 -33.43 14.84 6.64
CA ASP A 257 -34.91 14.75 6.68
C ASP A 257 -35.49 13.53 5.95
N ASN A 258 -34.64 12.73 5.31
CA ASN A 258 -35.04 11.61 4.45
C ASN A 258 -34.66 10.22 4.99
N VAL A 259 -34.25 10.13 6.26
CA VAL A 259 -33.94 8.88 6.96
C VAL A 259 -34.65 8.87 8.31
N ASP A 260 -35.32 7.76 8.63
CA ASP A 260 -35.87 7.51 9.97
C ASP A 260 -34.79 6.88 10.85
N PHE A 261 -34.24 7.66 11.77
CA PHE A 261 -33.19 7.19 12.69
C PHE A 261 -33.71 6.36 13.87
N SER A 262 -35.03 6.19 14.04
CA SER A 262 -35.58 5.39 15.15
C SER A 262 -35.14 3.91 15.10
N GLY A 263 -34.77 3.42 13.91
CA GLY A 263 -34.20 2.09 13.70
C GLY A 263 -32.69 2.00 13.88
N CYS A 264 -31.98 3.11 14.11
CA CYS A 264 -30.54 3.12 14.33
C CYS A 264 -30.24 2.51 15.70
N LYS A 265 -29.41 1.46 15.71
CA LYS A 265 -29.01 0.77 16.93
C LYS A 265 -27.57 1.10 17.25
N HIS A 266 -27.36 1.67 18.43
CA HIS A 266 -26.04 1.92 18.93
C HIS A 266 -25.50 0.73 19.70
N SER A 267 -24.23 0.41 19.48
CA SER A 267 -23.56 -0.60 20.28
C SER A 267 -23.33 -0.10 21.71
N GLU A 268 -23.19 -1.04 22.65
CA GLU A 268 -22.82 -0.71 24.02
C GLU A 268 -21.46 -0.02 24.08
N SER A 269 -21.25 0.78 25.12
CA SER A 269 -19.96 1.43 25.38
C SER A 269 -18.87 0.37 25.50
N VAL A 270 -17.84 0.48 24.66
CA VAL A 270 -16.72 -0.48 24.61
C VAL A 270 -15.43 0.09 25.21
N SER A 271 -15.44 1.37 25.60
CA SER A 271 -14.27 2.09 26.11
C SER A 271 -14.63 2.84 27.39
N THR A 272 -13.63 3.06 28.24
CA THR A 272 -13.71 4.00 29.37
C THR A 272 -13.77 5.45 28.92
N CYS A 273 -13.29 5.76 27.71
CA CYS A 273 -13.31 7.10 27.13
C CYS A 273 -14.72 7.45 26.63
N ALA A 274 -15.35 8.44 27.26
CA ALA A 274 -16.68 8.91 26.92
C ALA A 274 -16.72 9.49 25.50
N THR A 275 -15.71 10.28 25.12
CA THR A 275 -15.58 10.89 23.79
C THR A 275 -15.57 9.82 22.70
N LEU A 276 -14.75 8.78 22.87
CA LEU A 276 -14.65 7.71 21.87
C LEU A 276 -15.98 6.96 21.71
N ASN A 277 -16.72 6.73 22.81
CA ASN A 277 -18.03 6.09 22.74
C ASN A 277 -19.03 6.93 21.94
N GLU A 278 -19.05 8.26 22.13
CA GLU A 278 -19.94 9.14 21.35
C GLU A 278 -19.49 9.27 19.89
N VAL A 279 -18.19 9.25 19.62
CA VAL A 279 -17.66 9.20 18.24
C VAL A 279 -18.08 7.91 17.52
N LYS A 280 -18.09 6.78 18.24
CA LYS A 280 -18.60 5.51 17.70
C LYS A 280 -20.09 5.59 17.40
N ARG A 281 -20.89 6.23 18.26
CA ARG A 281 -22.32 6.45 18.00
C ARG A 281 -22.54 7.34 16.77
N LEU A 282 -21.79 8.44 16.65
CA LEU A 282 -21.81 9.29 15.46
C LEU A 282 -21.47 8.50 14.18
N PHE A 283 -20.47 7.61 14.25
CA PHE A 283 -20.17 6.70 13.14
C PHE A 283 -21.36 5.79 12.81
N GLU A 284 -21.98 5.16 13.80
CA GLU A 284 -23.12 4.26 13.60
C GLU A 284 -24.32 5.00 12.99
N THR A 285 -24.60 6.24 13.43
CA THR A 285 -25.64 7.11 12.84
C THR A 285 -25.33 7.43 11.38
N ILE A 286 -24.10 7.82 11.06
CA ILE A 286 -23.67 8.13 9.68
C ILE A 286 -23.70 6.88 8.78
N ASP A 287 -23.23 5.74 9.28
CA ASP A 287 -23.25 4.47 8.54
C ASP A 287 -24.69 4.02 8.26
N TYR A 288 -25.56 4.12 9.27
CA TYR A 288 -26.99 3.87 9.13
C TYR A 288 -27.64 4.78 8.08
N GLN A 289 -27.30 6.07 8.08
CA GLN A 289 -27.78 7.04 7.09
C GLN A 289 -27.41 6.62 5.67
N PHE A 290 -26.18 6.19 5.42
CA PHE A 290 -25.74 5.75 4.09
C PHE A 290 -26.39 4.44 3.64
N LEU A 291 -26.65 3.52 4.58
CA LEU A 291 -27.29 2.24 4.29
C LEU A 291 -28.80 2.36 4.06
N ASN A 292 -29.46 3.37 4.63
CA ASN A 292 -30.92 3.54 4.59
C ASN A 292 -31.37 4.78 3.79
N SER A 293 -30.55 5.30 2.88
CA SER A 293 -30.89 6.45 2.04
C SER A 293 -30.49 6.24 0.57
N PHE A 294 -30.86 7.18 -0.30
CA PHE A 294 -30.43 7.20 -1.70
C PHE A 294 -28.90 7.31 -1.90
N ARG A 295 -28.12 7.50 -0.82
CA ARG A 295 -26.65 7.60 -0.86
C ARG A 295 -25.93 6.26 -0.88
N THR A 296 -26.63 5.12 -0.76
CA THR A 296 -26.02 3.78 -0.77
C THR A 296 -25.14 3.52 -2.00
N SER A 297 -25.48 4.10 -3.16
CA SER A 297 -24.66 4.00 -4.38
C SER A 297 -23.29 4.68 -4.22
N HIS A 298 -23.24 5.87 -3.62
CA HIS A 298 -21.98 6.57 -3.35
C HIS A 298 -21.14 5.85 -2.29
N TYR A 299 -21.80 5.35 -1.24
CA TYR A 299 -21.20 4.53 -0.20
C TYR A 299 -20.50 3.29 -0.79
N ASN A 300 -21.22 2.52 -1.62
CA ASN A 300 -20.65 1.35 -2.31
C ASN A 300 -19.59 1.73 -3.36
N GLY A 301 -19.73 2.90 -4.00
CA GLY A 301 -18.81 3.39 -5.02
C GLY A 301 -17.45 3.83 -4.46
N TYR A 302 -17.38 4.24 -3.19
CA TYR A 302 -16.18 4.80 -2.57
C TYR A 302 -14.96 3.87 -2.69
N ASN A 303 -15.13 2.58 -2.39
CA ASN A 303 -14.04 1.60 -2.39
C ASN A 303 -13.91 0.83 -3.71
N LYS A 304 -14.78 1.07 -4.69
CA LYS A 304 -14.89 0.22 -5.89
C LYS A 304 -13.56 0.10 -6.65
N LYS A 305 -12.91 1.23 -6.93
CA LYS A 305 -11.61 1.25 -7.65
C LYS A 305 -10.51 0.52 -6.87
N TYR A 306 -10.50 0.64 -5.54
CA TYR A 306 -9.54 -0.07 -4.70
C TYR A 306 -9.79 -1.58 -4.70
N ILE A 307 -11.05 -2.00 -4.56
CA ILE A 307 -11.45 -3.41 -4.65
C ILE A 307 -11.06 -4.00 -6.00
N GLU A 308 -11.30 -3.29 -7.11
CA GLU A 308 -10.88 -3.70 -8.45
C GLU A 308 -9.35 -3.82 -8.56
N PHE A 309 -8.60 -2.87 -7.97
CA PHE A 309 -7.14 -2.95 -7.89
C PHE A 309 -6.68 -4.21 -7.15
N VAL A 310 -7.22 -4.51 -5.97
CA VAL A 310 -6.83 -5.70 -5.20
C VAL A 310 -7.21 -6.96 -5.97
N GLN A 311 -8.42 -7.04 -6.51
CA GLN A 311 -8.88 -8.21 -7.26
C GLN A 311 -8.03 -8.48 -8.51
N LYS A 312 -7.58 -7.43 -9.20
CA LYS A 312 -6.74 -7.56 -10.39
C LYS A 312 -5.31 -8.00 -10.06
N ASN A 313 -4.72 -7.46 -8.99
CA ASN A 313 -3.29 -7.65 -8.69
C ASN A 313 -3.01 -8.79 -7.70
N PHE A 314 -3.94 -9.06 -6.80
CA PHE A 314 -3.79 -9.99 -5.69
C PHE A 314 -5.04 -10.88 -5.51
N GLY A 315 -6.08 -10.73 -6.34
CA GLY A 315 -7.30 -11.50 -6.20
C GLY A 315 -7.19 -12.89 -6.80
N LYS A 316 -7.40 -13.93 -5.99
CA LYS A 316 -7.60 -15.29 -6.48
C LYS A 316 -9.06 -15.71 -6.34
N ARG A 317 -9.74 -15.94 -7.46
CA ARG A 317 -11.11 -16.46 -7.50
C ARG A 317 -11.13 -17.93 -7.09
N ARG A 318 -11.97 -18.30 -6.12
CA ARG A 318 -12.15 -19.65 -5.57
C ARG A 318 -13.58 -20.15 -5.80
N GLY A 319 -14.06 -20.03 -7.05
CA GLY A 319 -15.40 -20.47 -7.44
C GLY A 319 -16.51 -19.75 -6.68
N THR A 320 -17.39 -20.53 -6.04
CA THR A 320 -18.52 -20.04 -5.22
C THR A 320 -18.07 -19.40 -3.90
N LEU A 321 -16.80 -19.57 -3.51
CA LEU A 321 -16.24 -18.95 -2.30
C LEU A 321 -15.82 -17.48 -2.52
N GLY A 322 -15.89 -16.98 -3.75
CA GLY A 322 -15.53 -15.60 -4.07
C GLY A 322 -14.03 -15.40 -4.23
N TYR A 323 -13.53 -14.22 -3.87
CA TYR A 323 -12.12 -13.85 -3.96
C TYR A 323 -11.39 -14.03 -2.63
N THR A 324 -10.11 -14.39 -2.73
CA THR A 324 -9.13 -14.42 -1.64
C THR A 324 -7.96 -13.50 -2.00
N ILE A 325 -7.22 -13.00 -1.01
CA ILE A 325 -5.93 -12.33 -1.25
C ILE A 325 -4.90 -13.44 -1.51
N GLY A 326 -4.39 -13.50 -2.73
CA GLY A 326 -3.50 -14.53 -3.24
C GLY A 326 -2.17 -13.94 -3.69
N VAL A 327 -1.09 -14.54 -3.23
CA VAL A 327 0.28 -14.22 -3.67
C VAL A 327 0.81 -15.27 -4.63
N THR A 328 1.71 -14.86 -5.51
CA THR A 328 2.38 -15.70 -6.53
C THR A 328 3.69 -16.28 -5.99
N GLU A 329 4.26 -17.25 -6.72
CA GLU A 329 5.58 -17.79 -6.37
C GLU A 329 6.63 -16.67 -6.40
N ASN A 330 6.56 -15.77 -7.39
CA ASN A 330 7.43 -14.60 -7.51
C ASN A 330 7.32 -13.67 -6.30
N ASP A 331 6.12 -13.48 -5.73
CA ASP A 331 5.96 -12.69 -4.50
C ASP A 331 6.70 -13.33 -3.33
N ILE A 332 6.54 -14.65 -3.14
CA ILE A 332 7.24 -15.39 -2.09
C ILE A 332 8.76 -15.28 -2.30
N ILE A 333 9.24 -15.44 -3.54
CA ILE A 333 10.66 -15.34 -3.87
C ILE A 333 11.20 -13.94 -3.59
N MET A 334 10.50 -12.89 -4.04
CA MET A 334 10.87 -11.49 -3.83
C MET A 334 11.03 -11.18 -2.33
N PHE A 335 10.02 -11.50 -1.51
CA PHE A 335 10.10 -11.27 -0.07
C PHE A 335 11.12 -12.17 0.62
N THR A 336 11.33 -13.39 0.14
CA THR A 336 12.39 -14.28 0.66
C THR A 336 13.77 -13.67 0.41
N LYS A 337 14.04 -13.15 -0.80
CA LYS A 337 15.30 -12.47 -1.14
C LYS A 337 15.54 -11.26 -0.23
N ILE A 338 14.51 -10.43 -0.05
CA ILE A 338 14.58 -9.26 0.85
C ILE A 338 14.95 -9.70 2.27
N ILE A 339 14.25 -10.69 2.82
CA ILE A 339 14.49 -11.19 4.16
C ILE A 339 15.90 -11.81 4.28
N LEU A 340 16.34 -12.58 3.29
CA LEU A 340 17.68 -13.17 3.29
C LEU A 340 18.78 -12.10 3.27
N ALA A 341 18.63 -11.04 2.47
CA ALA A 341 19.59 -9.94 2.43
C ALA A 341 19.73 -9.24 3.79
N GLU A 342 18.64 -9.15 4.57
CA GLU A 342 18.67 -8.62 5.94
C GLU A 342 19.30 -9.57 6.97
N ASN A 343 19.46 -10.85 6.64
CA ASN A 343 19.88 -11.91 7.56
C ASN A 343 21.07 -12.70 6.99
N GLU A 344 22.05 -11.99 6.42
CA GLU A 344 23.33 -12.56 5.96
C GLU A 344 23.18 -13.74 4.97
N GLY A 345 22.10 -13.74 4.18
CA GLY A 345 21.85 -14.74 3.15
C GLY A 345 21.35 -16.10 3.67
N LYS A 346 21.08 -16.26 4.98
CA LYS A 346 20.61 -17.53 5.54
C LYS A 346 19.84 -17.39 6.85
N LEU A 347 18.69 -18.06 6.96
CA LEU A 347 17.91 -18.12 8.21
C LEU A 347 17.14 -19.43 8.36
N LYS A 348 16.70 -19.73 9.60
CA LYS A 348 15.79 -20.86 9.87
C LYS A 348 14.45 -20.65 9.17
N LEU A 349 13.86 -21.72 8.62
CA LEU A 349 12.57 -21.65 7.95
C LEU A 349 11.44 -21.13 8.86
N SER A 350 11.46 -21.49 10.16
CA SER A 350 10.50 -20.95 11.13
C SER A 350 10.61 -19.42 11.28
N LEU A 351 11.84 -18.92 11.37
CA LEU A 351 12.12 -17.49 11.46
C LEU A 351 11.74 -16.76 10.16
N LEU A 352 11.89 -17.39 9.00
CA LEU A 352 11.40 -16.83 7.74
C LEU A 352 9.88 -16.61 7.77
N PHE A 353 9.11 -17.57 8.30
CA PHE A 353 7.66 -17.37 8.45
C PHE A 353 7.32 -16.26 9.44
N GLU A 354 8.08 -16.09 10.53
CA GLU A 354 7.91 -14.95 11.45
C GLU A 354 8.20 -13.62 10.72
N LYS A 355 9.26 -13.56 9.92
CA LYS A 355 9.62 -12.39 9.10
C LYS A 355 8.63 -12.08 7.99
N PHE A 356 7.95 -13.09 7.45
CA PHE A 356 6.79 -12.91 6.59
C PHE A 356 5.60 -12.31 7.35
N GLU A 357 5.31 -12.78 8.56
CA GLU A 357 4.21 -12.26 9.38
C GLU A 357 4.45 -10.77 9.76
N GLU A 358 5.69 -10.36 10.04
CA GLU A 358 6.08 -8.94 10.22
C GLU A 358 5.71 -8.05 9.02
N ARG A 359 5.66 -8.63 7.82
CA ARG A 359 5.29 -7.95 6.55
C ARG A 359 3.83 -8.12 6.18
N GLY A 360 3.04 -8.84 6.98
CA GLY A 360 1.63 -9.12 6.71
C GLY A 360 1.40 -10.31 5.77
N LEU A 361 2.45 -11.06 5.43
CA LEU A 361 2.39 -12.31 4.67
C LEU A 361 2.06 -13.47 5.63
N ILE A 362 0.79 -13.52 6.05
CA ILE A 362 0.33 -14.48 7.06
C ILE A 362 -0.30 -15.68 6.36
N PHE A 363 0.26 -16.85 6.61
CA PHE A 363 -0.15 -18.10 5.97
C PHE A 363 -0.64 -19.12 6.99
N ASP A 364 -1.67 -19.87 6.64
CA ASP A 364 -2.06 -21.04 7.42
C ASP A 364 -1.10 -22.23 7.16
N ARG A 365 -1.30 -23.32 7.90
CA ARG A 365 -0.44 -24.51 7.84
C ARG A 365 -0.29 -25.08 6.43
N GLU A 366 -1.37 -25.13 5.65
CA GLU A 366 -1.33 -25.71 4.30
C GLU A 366 -0.60 -24.79 3.32
N SER A 367 -0.80 -23.48 3.42
CA SER A 367 -0.02 -22.52 2.63
C SER A 367 1.46 -22.55 3.03
N LYS A 368 1.79 -22.62 4.33
CA LYS A 368 3.19 -22.77 4.81
C LYS A 368 3.84 -24.03 4.22
N ARG A 369 3.14 -25.17 4.20
CA ARG A 369 3.62 -26.41 3.55
C ARG A 369 3.91 -26.22 2.06
N LYS A 370 3.03 -25.53 1.33
CA LYS A 370 3.21 -25.26 -0.10
C LYS A 370 4.38 -24.31 -0.41
N ILE A 371 4.66 -23.37 0.48
CA ILE A 371 5.86 -22.53 0.42
C ILE A 371 7.11 -23.39 0.66
N THR A 372 7.10 -24.29 1.63
CA THR A 372 8.23 -25.23 1.85
C THR A 372 8.49 -26.08 0.60
N GLU A 373 7.44 -26.63 -0.03
CA GLU A 373 7.57 -27.39 -1.29
C GLU A 373 8.17 -26.54 -2.43
N LEU A 374 7.82 -25.25 -2.52
CA LEU A 374 8.42 -24.33 -3.49
C LEU A 374 9.92 -24.17 -3.23
N PHE A 375 10.32 -23.95 -1.98
CA PHE A 375 11.73 -23.82 -1.61
C PHE A 375 12.53 -25.10 -1.83
N GLU A 376 11.94 -26.27 -1.62
CA GLU A 376 12.58 -27.56 -1.96
C GLU A 376 12.83 -27.67 -3.47
N LYS A 377 11.83 -27.33 -4.30
CA LYS A 377 11.96 -27.36 -5.76
C LYS A 377 13.01 -26.37 -6.28
N MET A 378 13.12 -25.21 -5.64
CA MET A 378 14.09 -24.17 -6.00
C MET A 378 15.48 -24.41 -5.39
N ASN A 379 15.67 -25.49 -4.61
CA ASN A 379 16.91 -25.78 -3.89
C ASN A 379 17.34 -24.67 -2.90
N PHE A 380 16.36 -23.99 -2.30
CA PHE A 380 16.59 -22.95 -1.29
C PHE A 380 16.79 -23.54 0.11
N LEU A 381 16.44 -24.82 0.31
CA LEU A 381 16.52 -25.47 1.62
C LEU A 381 17.84 -26.21 1.84
N GLU A 382 18.43 -25.99 3.02
CA GLU A 382 19.55 -26.77 3.54
C GLU A 382 19.09 -27.54 4.79
N LYS A 383 19.24 -28.88 4.77
CA LYS A 383 18.98 -29.75 5.92
C LYS A 383 20.27 -29.96 6.69
N ARG A 384 20.28 -29.67 7.99
CA ARG A 384 21.42 -30.05 8.87
C ARG A 384 21.15 -31.43 9.48
N SER A 385 22.12 -32.34 9.32
CA SER A 385 22.06 -33.73 9.77
C SER A 385 22.02 -33.89 11.29
N ASP A 386 22.43 -32.85 12.04
CA ASP A 386 22.85 -33.01 13.43
C ASP A 386 21.73 -32.72 14.44
N SER A 387 20.56 -32.25 13.98
CA SER A 387 19.42 -31.92 14.86
C SER A 387 18.05 -32.39 14.36
N GLY A 388 18.01 -33.34 13.42
CA GLY A 388 16.80 -34.08 13.01
C GLY A 388 15.74 -33.31 12.20
N ASP A 389 15.42 -32.06 12.55
CA ASP A 389 14.22 -31.35 12.02
C ASP A 389 14.44 -29.88 11.63
N ALA A 390 15.64 -29.31 11.81
CA ALA A 390 15.88 -27.89 11.52
C ALA A 390 16.20 -27.64 10.03
N GLN A 391 15.25 -27.04 9.30
CA GLN A 391 15.44 -26.57 7.93
C GLN A 391 15.90 -25.10 7.89
N TYR A 392 16.90 -24.80 7.06
CA TYR A 392 17.36 -23.44 6.79
C TYR A 392 17.04 -23.06 5.35
N VAL A 393 16.68 -21.79 5.14
CA VAL A 393 16.51 -21.17 3.83
C VAL A 393 17.77 -20.34 3.55
N LYS A 394 18.32 -20.45 2.34
CA LYS A 394 19.50 -19.70 1.90
C LYS A 394 19.30 -19.09 0.52
N SER A 395 20.07 -18.05 0.23
CA SER A 395 20.19 -17.54 -1.15
C SER A 395 20.85 -18.59 -2.04
N VAL A 396 20.31 -18.77 -3.24
CA VAL A 396 21.00 -19.50 -4.31
C VAL A 396 21.78 -18.46 -5.10
N LEU A 397 23.11 -18.64 -5.15
CA LEU A 397 24.06 -17.79 -5.88
C LEU A 397 23.76 -17.78 -7.38
#